data_AF-A0A1E5W9M5-F1
#
_entry.id   AF-A0A1E5W9M5-F1
#
_cell.length_a   1.000
_cell.length_b   1.000
_cell.length_c   1.000
_cell.angle_alpha   90.00
_cell.angle_beta   90.00
_cell.angle_gamma   90.00
#
_symmetry.space_group_name_H-M   'P 1'
#
loop_
_entity.id
_entity.type
_entity.pdbx_description
1 polymer ?
#
loop_
_entity_poly.entity_id
_entity_poly.type
_entity_poly.pdbx_seq_one_letter_code
_entity_poly.pdbx_strand_id
1 'polypeptide(L)'
;MNASVKTTTKTLKWIMARLVLHQDIQQKLRKDIASRRASGDHTMTCGGRRRRPFMEAIVLEALRLHPPAHYLLAHTTDKDATLDNYVIPKGSIMNFGVASIGQDATLWTDPDVFRPERFVEREEGSGVRCTTGGSDSGPETKKMMLFGAGQRACPGAWIAMMVLHSFVEDLVRRLIGFRLLVGWMHPSTW
;
A
#
# COMPACT_ATOMS: atom_id res chain seq x y z
N MET A 1 1.16 7.10 -20.35
CA MET A 1 1.76 5.77 -20.04
C MET A 1 2.83 5.82 -18.93
N ASN A 2 3.55 6.93 -18.70
CA ASN A 2 4.65 6.95 -17.71
C ASN A 2 4.23 6.79 -16.24
N ALA A 3 3.07 7.31 -15.83
CA ALA A 3 2.63 7.27 -14.43
C ALA A 3 2.41 5.82 -13.94
N SER A 4 1.64 5.02 -14.68
CA SER A 4 1.30 3.64 -14.28
C SER A 4 2.52 2.73 -14.16
N VAL A 5 3.44 2.78 -15.13
CA VAL A 5 4.65 1.94 -15.13
C VAL A 5 5.59 2.33 -14.00
N LYS A 6 5.87 3.62 -13.83
CA LYS A 6 6.82 4.09 -12.81
C LYS A 6 6.32 3.85 -11.39
N THR A 7 5.05 4.14 -11.09
CA THR A 7 4.49 3.93 -9.75
C THR A 7 4.44 2.45 -9.39
N THR A 8 3.90 1.62 -10.29
CA THR A 8 3.80 0.17 -10.05
C THR A 8 5.18 -0.48 -9.90
N THR A 9 6.15 -0.11 -10.74
CA THR A 9 7.53 -0.61 -10.63
C THR A 9 8.19 -0.19 -9.32
N LYS A 10 7.99 1.06 -8.87
CA LYS A 10 8.54 1.54 -7.59
C LYS A 10 7.93 0.77 -6.41
N THR A 11 6.61 0.56 -6.40
CA THR A 11 5.96 -0.24 -5.36
C THR A 11 6.46 -1.68 -5.38
N LEU A 12 6.54 -2.31 -6.55
CA LEU A 12 7.02 -3.69 -6.68
C LEU A 12 8.44 -3.84 -6.13
N LYS A 13 9.35 -2.92 -6.46
CA LYS A 13 10.72 -2.91 -5.91
C LYS A 13 10.73 -2.87 -4.38
N TRP A 14 9.88 -2.06 -3.76
CA TRP A 14 9.79 -1.98 -2.29
C TRP A 14 9.19 -3.23 -1.66
N ILE A 15 8.14 -3.79 -2.25
CA ILE A 15 7.59 -5.08 -1.79
C ILE A 15 8.69 -6.14 -1.83
N MET A 16 9.43 -6.22 -2.93
CA MET A 16 10.54 -7.15 -3.10
C MET A 16 11.64 -6.94 -2.07
N ALA A 17 12.07 -5.69 -1.86
CA ALA A 17 13.08 -5.37 -0.84
C ALA A 17 12.62 -5.82 0.55
N ARG A 18 11.35 -5.59 0.91
CA ARG A 18 10.80 -6.01 2.21
C ARG A 18 10.70 -7.54 2.34
N LEU A 19 10.28 -8.24 1.28
CA LEU A 19 10.26 -9.71 1.30
C LEU A 19 11.66 -10.34 1.40
N VAL A 20 12.68 -9.70 0.80
CA VAL A 20 14.09 -10.12 0.94
C VAL A 20 14.56 -9.97 2.39
N LEU A 21 14.21 -8.85 3.03
CA LEU A 21 14.61 -8.57 4.41
C LEU A 21 13.83 -9.39 5.45
N HIS A 22 12.57 -9.76 5.14
CA HIS A 22 11.66 -10.45 6.06
C HIS A 22 11.30 -11.86 5.54
N GLN A 23 12.21 -12.81 5.75
CA GLN A 23 12.03 -14.19 5.30
C GLN A 23 10.84 -14.90 5.96
N ASP A 24 10.52 -14.56 7.21
CA ASP A 24 9.37 -15.07 7.94
C ASP A 24 8.05 -14.64 7.27
N ILE A 25 7.94 -13.37 6.88
CA ILE A 25 6.80 -12.85 6.12
C ILE A 25 6.72 -13.52 4.75
N GLN A 26 7.87 -13.72 4.08
CA GLN A 26 7.91 -14.42 2.80
C GLN A 26 7.40 -15.88 2.93
N GLN A 27 7.78 -16.59 3.99
CA GLN A 27 7.31 -17.95 4.25
C GLN A 27 5.81 -17.99 4.56
N LYS A 28 5.30 -17.05 5.37
CA LYS A 28 3.86 -16.89 5.62
C LYS A 28 3.10 -16.66 4.32
N LEU A 29 3.58 -15.77 3.45
CA LEU A 29 2.99 -15.53 2.15
C LEU A 29 2.96 -16.78 1.26
N ARG A 30 4.05 -17.56 1.21
CA ARG A 30 4.05 -18.84 0.47
C ARG A 30 2.97 -19.80 0.95
N LYS A 31 2.83 -19.94 2.28
CA LYS A 31 1.79 -20.80 2.87
C LYS A 31 0.39 -20.29 2.54
N ASP A 32 0.16 -18.98 2.63
CA ASP A 32 -1.12 -18.36 2.25
C ASP A 32 -1.48 -18.63 0.79
N ILE A 33 -0.54 -18.39 -0.15
CA ILE A 33 -0.72 -18.68 -1.58
C ILE A 33 -1.02 -20.17 -1.81
N ALA A 34 -0.25 -21.07 -1.21
CA ALA A 34 -0.47 -22.52 -1.37
C ALA A 34 -1.86 -22.95 -0.87
N SER A 35 -2.28 -22.43 0.29
CA SER A 35 -3.59 -22.75 0.88
C SER A 35 -4.77 -22.29 0.00
N ARG A 36 -4.69 -21.08 -0.55
CA ARG A 36 -5.74 -20.51 -1.42
C ARG A 36 -5.88 -21.27 -2.73
N ARG A 37 -4.76 -21.72 -3.30
CA ARG A 37 -4.78 -22.55 -4.52
C ARG A 37 -5.38 -23.92 -4.26
N ALA A 38 -5.08 -24.53 -3.11
CA ALA A 38 -5.66 -25.81 -2.73
C ALA A 38 -7.19 -25.71 -2.53
N SER A 39 -7.69 -24.57 -2.05
CA SER A 39 -9.13 -24.33 -1.91
C SER A 39 -9.82 -23.89 -3.21
N GLY A 40 -9.09 -23.73 -4.32
CA GLY A 40 -9.62 -23.19 -5.58
C GLY A 40 -10.03 -21.71 -5.52
N ASP A 41 -9.64 -20.99 -4.47
CA ASP A 41 -10.01 -19.59 -4.28
C ASP A 41 -8.97 -18.69 -4.94
N HIS A 42 -9.26 -18.29 -6.17
CA HIS A 42 -8.46 -17.33 -6.93
C HIS A 42 -8.92 -15.87 -6.74
N THR A 43 -9.88 -15.62 -5.84
CA THR A 43 -10.51 -14.30 -5.72
C THR A 43 -9.55 -13.34 -5.03
N MET A 44 -9.05 -12.34 -5.78
CA MET A 44 -8.32 -11.21 -5.20
C MET A 44 -9.35 -10.14 -4.80
N THR A 45 -9.67 -10.05 -3.52
CA THR A 45 -10.77 -9.17 -3.05
C THR A 45 -10.30 -7.75 -2.79
N CYS A 46 -10.18 -6.96 -3.84
CA CYS A 46 -10.07 -5.50 -3.74
C CYS A 46 -11.47 -4.89 -3.45
N GLY A 47 -12.06 -5.18 -2.27
CA GLY A 47 -13.50 -4.88 -2.04
C GLY A 47 -14.06 -4.90 -0.61
N GLY A 48 -13.30 -5.33 0.40
CA GLY A 48 -13.70 -5.21 1.81
C GLY A 48 -14.56 -6.34 2.43
N ARG A 49 -14.50 -6.37 3.77
CA ARG A 49 -15.21 -7.16 4.83
C ARG A 49 -15.16 -8.70 4.83
N ARG A 50 -14.53 -9.36 3.87
CA ARG A 50 -14.12 -10.76 4.02
C ARG A 50 -12.64 -10.85 4.44
N ARG A 51 -12.24 -11.99 5.02
CA ARG A 51 -10.85 -12.33 5.39
C ARG A 51 -9.89 -11.83 4.30
N ARG A 52 -9.12 -10.78 4.60
CA ARG A 52 -8.16 -10.20 3.66
C ARG A 52 -7.03 -11.22 3.40
N PRO A 53 -6.70 -11.54 2.14
CA PRO A 53 -5.53 -12.35 1.83
C PRO A 53 -4.26 -11.72 2.38
N PHE A 54 -3.34 -12.51 2.94
CA PHE A 54 -2.10 -11.98 3.51
C PHE A 54 -1.26 -11.24 2.46
N MET A 55 -1.40 -11.64 1.20
CA MET A 55 -0.83 -10.94 0.05
C MET A 55 -1.24 -9.46 -0.05
N GLU A 56 -2.54 -9.18 0.10
CA GLU A 56 -3.07 -7.82 0.02
C GLU A 56 -2.54 -6.97 1.19
N ALA A 57 -2.44 -7.60 2.37
CA ALA A 57 -1.86 -6.98 3.56
C ALA A 57 -0.40 -6.55 3.35
N ILE A 58 0.41 -7.36 2.65
CA ILE A 58 1.79 -7.03 2.28
C ILE A 58 1.85 -5.84 1.32
N VAL A 59 0.98 -5.80 0.31
CA VAL A 59 0.95 -4.69 -0.65
C VAL A 59 0.54 -3.39 0.02
N LEU A 60 -0.48 -3.42 0.88
CA LEU A 60 -0.90 -2.26 1.66
C LEU A 60 0.21 -1.77 2.59
N GLU A 61 0.89 -2.66 3.32
CA GLU A 61 1.98 -2.27 4.21
C GLU A 61 3.18 -1.69 3.45
N ALA A 62 3.50 -2.24 2.28
CA ALA A 62 4.55 -1.68 1.44
C ALA A 62 4.18 -0.29 0.92
N LEU A 63 2.92 -0.08 0.52
CA LEU A 63 2.43 1.22 0.07
C LEU A 63 2.32 2.25 1.21
N ARG A 64 2.05 1.82 2.45
CA ARG A 64 2.04 2.67 3.64
C ARG A 64 3.42 3.24 3.93
N LEU A 65 4.42 2.36 4.00
CA LEU A 65 5.79 2.71 4.34
C LEU A 65 6.57 3.33 3.17
N HIS A 66 6.26 2.92 1.94
CA HIS A 66 6.99 3.31 0.73
C HIS A 66 6.05 3.77 -0.38
N PRO A 67 5.24 4.82 -0.16
CA PRO A 67 4.33 5.29 -1.18
C PRO A 67 5.11 5.78 -2.41
N PRO A 68 4.61 5.54 -3.64
CA PRO A 68 5.28 5.99 -4.86
C PRO A 68 5.51 7.52 -4.91
N ALA A 69 4.61 8.28 -4.27
CA ALA A 69 4.70 9.73 -4.09
C ALA A 69 4.47 10.09 -2.62
N HIS A 70 5.23 11.05 -2.09
CA HIS A 70 5.08 11.51 -0.70
C HIS A 70 3.86 12.39 -0.49
N TYR A 71 3.46 13.10 -1.54
CA TYR A 71 2.25 13.92 -1.60
C TYR A 71 1.34 13.42 -2.71
N LEU A 72 0.03 13.60 -2.54
CA LEU A 72 -0.91 13.51 -3.67
C LEU A 72 -0.68 14.69 -4.63
N LEU A 73 -1.32 14.61 -5.80
CA LEU A 73 -1.34 15.75 -6.71
C LEU A 73 -1.94 16.97 -6.01
N ALA A 74 -1.29 18.12 -6.16
CA ALA A 74 -1.76 19.35 -5.57
C ALA A 74 -3.16 19.69 -6.08
N HIS A 75 -4.05 20.06 -5.16
CA HIS A 75 -5.37 20.56 -5.48
C HIS A 75 -5.40 22.09 -5.33
N THR A 76 -6.38 22.74 -5.94
CA THR A 76 -6.61 24.18 -5.78
C THR A 76 -8.06 24.41 -5.41
N THR A 77 -8.31 25.29 -4.44
CA THR A 77 -9.67 25.67 -4.05
C THR A 77 -10.33 26.54 -5.12
N ASP A 78 -11.52 26.15 -5.56
CA ASP A 78 -12.33 26.86 -6.55
C ASP A 78 -13.17 28.01 -5.94
N LYS A 79 -13.40 27.93 -4.63
CA LYS A 79 -14.07 28.91 -3.78
C LYS A 79 -13.45 28.93 -2.39
N ASP A 80 -13.80 29.94 -1.60
CA ASP A 80 -13.47 29.94 -0.17
C ASP A 80 -14.06 28.69 0.48
N ALA A 81 -13.23 27.97 1.21
CA ALA A 81 -13.58 26.72 1.88
C ALA A 81 -13.30 26.84 3.37
N THR A 82 -14.10 26.17 4.20
CA THR A 82 -13.85 26.10 5.64
C THR A 82 -13.39 24.70 5.98
N LEU A 83 -12.24 24.60 6.64
CA LEU A 83 -11.70 23.36 7.19
C LEU A 83 -11.55 23.54 8.69
N ASP A 84 -12.34 22.78 9.46
CA ASP A 84 -12.53 22.99 10.89
C ASP A 84 -12.88 24.46 11.20
N ASN A 85 -12.03 25.17 11.94
CA ASN A 85 -12.21 26.58 12.29
C ASN A 85 -11.40 27.55 11.41
N TYR A 86 -10.84 27.06 10.30
CA TYR A 86 -10.00 27.84 9.40
C TYR A 86 -10.70 28.12 8.07
N VAL A 87 -10.61 29.37 7.62
CA VAL A 87 -11.03 29.78 6.27
C VAL A 87 -9.83 29.64 5.32
N ILE A 88 -10.01 28.83 4.29
CA ILE A 88 -9.06 28.61 3.20
C ILE A 88 -9.54 29.45 2.02
N PRO A 89 -8.83 30.52 1.64
CA PRO A 89 -9.23 31.37 0.54
C PRO A 89 -9.26 30.61 -0.79
N LYS A 90 -10.10 31.08 -1.72
CA LYS A 90 -10.09 30.66 -3.13
C LYS A 90 -8.70 30.80 -3.73
N GLY A 91 -8.29 29.82 -4.54
CA GLY A 91 -6.98 29.79 -5.19
C GLY A 91 -5.85 29.23 -4.33
N SER A 92 -6.14 28.81 -3.09
CA SER A 92 -5.15 28.16 -2.23
C SER A 92 -4.73 26.80 -2.78
N ILE A 93 -3.43 26.52 -2.75
CA ILE A 93 -2.86 25.22 -3.13
C ILE A 93 -2.87 24.28 -1.93
N MET A 94 -3.52 23.13 -2.10
CA MET A 94 -3.69 22.10 -1.07
C MET A 94 -2.84 20.89 -1.41
N ASN A 95 -1.95 20.50 -0.48
CA ASN A 95 -1.11 19.31 -0.60
C ASN A 95 -1.43 18.33 0.52
N PHE A 96 -1.59 17.05 0.18
CA PHE A 96 -1.88 15.98 1.14
C PHE A 96 -0.64 15.08 1.29
N GLY A 97 0.01 15.14 2.46
CA GLY A 97 1.23 14.38 2.78
C GLY A 97 0.92 12.93 3.15
N VAL A 98 0.67 12.08 2.15
CA VAL A 98 0.31 10.66 2.37
C VAL A 98 1.41 9.84 3.02
N ALA A 99 2.68 10.15 2.77
CA ALA A 99 3.79 9.48 3.47
C ALA A 99 3.76 9.76 4.98
N SER A 100 3.55 11.02 5.35
CA SER A 100 3.47 11.43 6.76
C SER A 100 2.27 10.81 7.46
N ILE A 101 1.08 10.81 6.82
CA ILE A 101 -0.12 10.16 7.35
C ILE A 101 0.12 8.65 7.56
N GLY A 102 0.78 8.01 6.58
CA GLY A 102 1.10 6.58 6.65
C GLY A 102 2.09 6.22 7.77
N GLN A 103 2.91 7.17 8.23
CA GLN A 103 3.94 6.97 9.27
C GLN A 103 3.60 7.68 10.59
N ASP A 104 2.40 8.24 10.71
CA ASP A 104 1.98 8.95 11.91
C ASP A 104 1.82 7.98 13.10
N ALA A 105 2.64 8.16 14.12
CA ALA A 105 2.64 7.34 15.35
C ALA A 105 1.35 7.48 16.17
N THR A 106 0.54 8.51 15.92
CA THR A 106 -0.79 8.66 16.54
C THR A 106 -1.85 7.80 15.87
N LEU A 107 -1.62 7.37 14.62
CA LEU A 107 -2.54 6.56 13.82
C LEU A 107 -2.11 5.09 13.72
N TRP A 108 -0.81 4.83 13.80
CA TRP A 108 -0.18 3.52 13.58
C TRP A 108 0.74 3.13 14.73
N THR A 109 0.55 1.91 15.25
CA THR A 109 1.46 1.30 16.22
C THR A 109 2.75 0.86 15.51
N ASP A 110 3.91 1.21 16.07
CA ASP A 110 5.23 0.93 15.47
C ASP A 110 5.28 1.35 13.98
N PRO A 111 5.12 2.65 13.68
CA PRO A 111 4.87 3.11 12.31
C PRO A 111 6.00 2.78 11.35
N ASP A 112 7.25 2.67 11.82
CA ASP A 112 8.42 2.38 10.98
C ASP A 112 8.64 0.88 10.73
N VAL A 113 7.93 0.01 11.46
CA VAL A 113 8.05 -1.44 11.35
C VAL A 113 7.18 -1.96 10.21
N PHE A 114 7.78 -2.75 9.33
CA PHE A 114 7.07 -3.47 8.28
C PHE A 114 6.35 -4.68 8.88
N ARG A 115 5.06 -4.52 9.18
CA ARG A 115 4.19 -5.52 9.81
C ARG A 115 2.90 -5.68 9.02
N PRO A 116 2.88 -6.51 7.96
CA PRO A 116 1.69 -6.77 7.14
C PRO A 116 0.48 -7.22 7.96
N GLU A 117 0.70 -7.90 9.08
CA GLU A 117 -0.34 -8.35 10.00
C GLU A 117 -1.28 -7.21 10.42
N ARG A 118 -0.84 -5.94 10.46
CA ARG A 118 -1.73 -4.81 10.80
C ARG A 118 -2.94 -4.66 9.87
N PHE A 119 -2.89 -5.23 8.67
CA PHE A 119 -3.95 -5.17 7.68
C PHE A 119 -4.82 -6.44 7.66
N VAL A 120 -4.60 -7.44 8.51
CA VAL A 120 -5.48 -8.63 8.57
C VAL A 120 -6.76 -8.33 9.35
N GLU A 121 -7.70 -9.26 9.41
CA GLU A 121 -9.00 -9.06 10.06
C GLU A 121 -8.86 -8.70 11.55
N ARG A 122 -9.66 -7.74 12.02
CA ARG A 122 -9.69 -7.22 13.41
C ARG A 122 -8.45 -6.47 13.88
N GLU A 123 -7.52 -6.15 12.99
CA GLU A 123 -6.34 -5.34 13.28
C GLU A 123 -6.54 -3.85 12.94
N GLU A 124 -5.58 -3.01 13.35
CA GLU A 124 -5.67 -1.53 13.29
C GLU A 124 -5.82 -0.94 11.87
N GLY A 125 -5.47 -1.70 10.83
CA GLY A 125 -5.61 -1.37 9.40
C GLY A 125 -6.60 -2.28 8.66
N SER A 126 -7.38 -3.10 9.37
CA SER A 126 -8.35 -4.03 8.77
C SER A 126 -9.41 -3.34 7.92
N GLY A 127 -9.79 -2.11 8.27
CA GLY A 127 -10.80 -1.33 7.56
C GLY A 127 -10.29 -0.52 6.36
N VAL A 128 -8.97 -0.38 6.18
CA VAL A 128 -8.38 0.35 5.05
C VAL A 128 -8.71 -0.36 3.75
N ARG A 129 -9.31 0.32 2.76
CA ARG A 129 -9.64 -0.29 1.46
C ARG A 129 -8.54 -0.05 0.42
N CYS A 130 -8.30 -1.04 -0.43
CA CYS A 130 -7.31 -0.98 -1.52
C CYS A 130 -7.65 0.02 -2.64
N THR A 131 -8.94 0.36 -2.78
CA THR A 131 -9.45 1.32 -3.77
C THR A 131 -10.31 2.36 -3.05
N THR A 132 -9.70 3.23 -2.26
CA THR A 132 -10.38 4.40 -1.70
C THR A 132 -10.65 5.42 -2.81
N GLY A 133 -11.63 5.15 -3.67
CA GLY A 133 -12.13 6.08 -4.68
C GLY A 133 -13.63 6.37 -4.59
N GLY A 134 -14.34 5.74 -3.65
CA GLY A 134 -15.78 5.91 -3.45
C GLY A 134 -16.12 6.92 -2.34
N SER A 135 -17.38 7.37 -2.33
CA SER A 135 -18.00 8.24 -1.32
C SER A 135 -18.04 7.67 0.10
N ASP A 136 -17.72 6.38 0.26
CA ASP A 136 -17.64 5.67 1.53
C ASP A 136 -16.39 6.08 2.31
N SER A 137 -16.42 7.31 2.83
CA SER A 137 -15.45 7.86 3.78
C SER A 137 -15.74 7.32 5.18
N GLY A 138 -15.61 6.00 5.36
CA GLY A 138 -15.54 5.41 6.69
C GLY A 138 -14.37 6.00 7.50
N PRO A 139 -14.38 5.88 8.84
CA PRO A 139 -13.30 6.38 9.70
C PRO A 139 -11.92 5.84 9.32
N GLU A 140 -11.89 4.67 8.69
CA GLU A 140 -10.71 3.96 8.19
C GLU A 140 -9.96 4.70 7.08
N THR A 141 -10.67 5.50 6.26
CA THR A 141 -10.05 6.34 5.21
C THR A 141 -9.16 7.43 5.82
N LYS A 142 -9.36 7.78 7.10
CA LYS A 142 -8.55 8.79 7.80
C LYS A 142 -7.12 8.32 8.09
N LYS A 143 -6.90 7.00 8.22
CA LYS A 143 -5.57 6.45 8.51
C LYS A 143 -4.68 6.35 7.28
N MET A 144 -5.27 6.31 6.08
CA MET A 144 -4.53 6.00 4.86
C MET A 144 -5.29 6.38 3.59
N MET A 145 -4.64 7.14 2.69
CA MET A 145 -5.21 7.57 1.40
C MET A 145 -4.24 7.33 0.23
N LEU A 146 -3.92 6.05 -0.03
CA LEU A 146 -2.91 5.66 -1.02
C LEU A 146 -3.16 6.18 -2.43
N PHE A 147 -4.43 6.10 -2.84
CA PHE A 147 -4.87 6.41 -4.19
C PHE A 147 -5.68 7.72 -4.22
N GLY A 148 -5.55 8.55 -3.18
CA GLY A 148 -6.41 9.70 -2.96
C GLY A 148 -7.83 9.29 -2.56
N ALA A 149 -8.78 10.21 -2.74
CA ALA A 149 -10.20 10.03 -2.50
C ALA A 149 -11.03 11.02 -3.34
N GLY A 150 -12.33 10.75 -3.49
CA GLY A 150 -13.28 11.64 -4.19
C GLY A 150 -13.04 11.72 -5.70
N GLN A 151 -13.46 12.83 -6.32
CA GLN A 151 -13.45 13.02 -7.78
C GLN A 151 -12.05 12.95 -8.42
N ARG A 152 -10.99 13.14 -7.65
CA ARG A 152 -9.59 13.09 -8.10
C ARG A 152 -8.85 11.83 -7.61
N ALA A 153 -9.58 10.83 -7.13
CA ALA A 153 -8.99 9.53 -6.81
C ALA A 153 -8.32 8.92 -8.05
N CYS A 154 -7.26 8.14 -7.81
CA CYS A 154 -6.47 7.52 -8.86
C CYS A 154 -7.35 6.58 -9.69
N PRO A 155 -7.55 6.86 -11.00
CA PRO A 155 -8.36 5.98 -11.86
C PRO A 155 -7.66 4.62 -12.09
N GLY A 156 -6.35 4.54 -11.87
CA GLY A 156 -5.55 3.32 -12.03
C GLY A 156 -5.46 2.45 -10.77
N ALA A 157 -6.13 2.80 -9.66
CA ALA A 157 -5.99 2.09 -8.39
C ALA A 157 -6.27 0.59 -8.51
N TRP A 158 -7.38 0.23 -9.15
CA TRP A 158 -7.77 -1.18 -9.31
C TRP A 158 -6.75 -1.97 -10.14
N ILE A 159 -6.32 -1.42 -11.29
CA ILE A 159 -5.32 -2.05 -12.16
C ILE A 159 -3.98 -2.20 -11.43
N ALA A 160 -3.54 -1.17 -10.71
CA ALA A 160 -2.29 -1.22 -9.96
C ALA A 160 -2.30 -2.34 -8.92
N MET A 161 -3.38 -2.47 -8.15
CA MET A 161 -3.51 -3.53 -7.15
C MET A 161 -3.53 -4.92 -7.78
N MET A 162 -4.26 -5.11 -8.89
CA MET A 162 -4.24 -6.39 -9.61
C MET A 162 -2.85 -6.76 -10.09
N VAL A 163 -2.15 -5.82 -10.74
CA VAL A 163 -0.81 -6.05 -11.26
C VAL A 163 0.14 -6.39 -10.10
N LEU A 164 0.14 -5.61 -9.01
CA LEU A 164 0.99 -5.89 -7.85
C LEU A 164 0.71 -7.27 -7.25
N HIS A 165 -0.56 -7.63 -7.05
CA HIS A 165 -0.95 -8.94 -6.53
C HIS A 165 -0.48 -10.08 -7.44
N SER A 166 -0.80 -10.02 -8.73
CA SER A 166 -0.45 -11.09 -9.67
C SER A 166 1.06 -11.25 -9.83
N PHE A 167 1.81 -10.15 -9.95
CA PHE A 167 3.25 -10.21 -10.11
C PHE A 167 3.94 -10.78 -8.88
N VAL A 168 3.60 -10.29 -7.68
CA VAL A 168 4.24 -10.78 -6.45
C VAL A 168 3.86 -12.24 -6.20
N GLU A 169 2.64 -12.67 -6.52
CA GLU A 169 2.21 -14.07 -6.33
C GLU A 169 3.03 -14.99 -7.23
N ASP A 170 3.08 -14.68 -8.52
CA ASP A 170 3.80 -15.48 -9.50
C ASP A 170 5.29 -15.57 -9.15
N LEU A 171 5.86 -14.47 -8.72
CA LEU A 171 7.27 -14.35 -8.39
C LEU A 171 7.63 -15.09 -7.08
N VAL A 172 6.81 -15.01 -6.04
CA VAL A 172 7.01 -15.76 -4.78
C VAL A 172 6.83 -17.27 -4.99
N ARG A 173 5.95 -17.66 -5.92
CA ARG A 173 5.69 -19.05 -6.29
C ARG A 173 6.82 -19.66 -7.11
N ARG A 174 7.34 -18.93 -8.10
CA ARG A 174 8.36 -19.46 -9.02
C ARG A 174 9.78 -19.44 -8.46
N LEU A 175 10.09 -18.51 -7.55
CA LEU A 175 11.46 -18.33 -7.05
C LEU A 175 11.64 -18.94 -5.64
N ILE A 176 12.66 -19.80 -5.53
CA ILE A 176 13.06 -20.52 -4.31
C ILE A 176 13.75 -19.54 -3.36
N GLY A 177 12.99 -18.80 -2.55
CA GLY A 177 13.50 -17.85 -1.58
C GLY A 177 14.08 -16.56 -2.20
N PHE A 178 13.75 -15.39 -1.65
CA PHE A 178 14.48 -14.17 -2.00
C PHE A 178 15.51 -13.94 -0.92
N ARG A 179 16.71 -14.48 -1.08
CA ARG A 179 17.77 -14.28 -0.08
C ARG A 179 18.77 -13.27 -0.61
N LEU A 180 19.25 -12.38 0.26
CA LEU A 180 20.46 -11.63 -0.04
C LEU A 180 21.58 -12.65 -0.29
N LEU A 181 22.20 -12.58 -1.47
CA LEU A 181 23.46 -13.27 -1.71
C LEU A 181 24.50 -12.57 -0.83
N VAL A 182 24.78 -13.18 0.32
CA VAL A 182 25.80 -12.72 1.26
C VAL A 182 27.13 -12.82 0.52
N GLY A 183 27.58 -11.71 -0.07
CA GLY A 183 28.79 -11.67 -0.90
C GLY A 183 29.01 -10.37 -1.69
N TRP A 184 27.98 -9.53 -1.89
CA TRP A 184 28.10 -8.31 -2.72
C TRP A 184 28.23 -6.98 -1.96
N MET A 185 28.19 -7.00 -0.62
CA MET A 185 28.52 -5.85 0.22
C MET A 185 29.80 -6.15 1.00
N HIS A 186 30.94 -6.17 0.31
CA HIS A 186 32.24 -6.04 0.96
C HIS A 186 32.67 -4.57 0.85
N PRO A 187 32.93 -3.84 1.95
CA PRO A 187 33.24 -2.41 1.91
C PRO A 187 34.67 -2.06 1.42
N SER A 188 35.37 -2.95 0.74
CA SER A 188 36.81 -2.80 0.44
C SER A 188 37.13 -2.38 -1.00
N THR A 189 36.17 -1.83 -1.75
CA THR A 189 36.43 -1.20 -3.05
C THR A 189 35.65 0.12 -3.17
N TRP A 190 36.07 1.11 -2.40
CA TRP A 190 35.97 2.53 -2.71
C TRP A 190 37.27 3.19 -2.25
#